data_AF-E9J150-F1
#
_entry.id   AF-E9J150-F1
#
_cell.length_a   1.000
_cell.length_b   1.000
_cell.length_c   1.000
_cell.angle_alpha   90.00
_cell.angle_beta   90.00
_cell.angle_gamma   90.00
#
_symmetry.space_group_name_H-M   'P 1'
#
loop_
_entity.id
_entity.type
_entity.pdbx_description
1 polymer ?
#
loop_
_entity_poly.entity_id
_entity_poly.type
_entity_poly.pdbx_seq_one_letter_code
_entity_poly.pdbx_strand_id
1 'polypeptide(L)'
;FSINECDNCCLLKNSEICIISNIVQIEGETLFMVKKFGTRANFYNVGVTSDVVGVYHCSNLSNTVEAINLLDVKAKMYRMPKWNGVEGQENNVIKNVWICVSLLTPLIIPQQ
;
A
#
# COMPACT_ATOMS: atom_id res chain seq x y z
N PHE A 1 5.68 -10.09 5.10
CA PHE A 1 4.43 -9.56 4.53
C PHE A 1 3.25 -10.27 5.18
N SER A 2 2.04 -9.73 5.08
CA SER A 2 0.84 -10.26 5.76
C SER A 2 -0.36 -10.24 4.83
N ILE A 3 -1.38 -11.05 5.14
CA ILE A 3 -2.71 -10.99 4.53
C ILE A 3 -3.72 -10.27 5.44
N ASN A 4 -3.31 -9.88 6.65
CA ASN A 4 -4.17 -9.17 7.60
C ASN A 4 -4.52 -7.78 7.08
N GLU A 5 -5.77 -7.38 7.28
CA GLU A 5 -6.22 -6.03 6.96
C GLU A 5 -5.33 -4.97 7.62
N CYS A 6 -5.15 -3.84 6.95
CA CYS A 6 -4.24 -2.75 7.29
C CYS A 6 -2.73 -3.06 7.17
N ASP A 7 -2.31 -4.33 7.22
CA ASP A 7 -0.90 -4.78 7.10
C ASP A 7 -0.59 -5.53 5.79
N ASN A 8 -1.59 -5.66 4.92
CA ASN A 8 -1.50 -6.44 3.69
C ASN A 8 -1.22 -5.61 2.44
N CYS A 9 -0.46 -4.52 2.55
CA CYS A 9 -0.21 -3.62 1.42
C CYS A 9 1.26 -3.61 1.01
N CYS A 10 1.49 -3.40 -0.29
CA CYS A 10 2.83 -3.34 -0.90
C CYS A 10 2.92 -2.22 -1.92
N LEU A 11 4.13 -1.66 -2.06
CA LEU A 11 4.53 -0.80 -3.17
C LEU A 11 5.45 -1.60 -4.08
N LEU A 12 5.15 -1.65 -5.37
CA LEU A 12 5.97 -2.33 -6.37
C LEU A 12 7.04 -1.40 -6.95
N LYS A 13 8.06 -1.98 -7.59
CA LYS A 13 9.13 -1.23 -8.25
C LYS A 13 8.62 -0.34 -9.39
N ASN A 14 7.55 -0.75 -10.08
CA ASN A 14 6.84 0.07 -11.06
C ASN A 14 5.92 1.14 -10.42
N SER A 15 5.98 1.28 -9.10
CA SER A 15 5.21 2.22 -8.29
C SER A 15 3.70 1.96 -8.19
N GLU A 16 3.22 0.80 -8.63
CA GLU A 16 1.86 0.34 -8.32
C GLU A 16 1.75 0.00 -6.83
N ILE A 17 0.56 0.23 -6.26
CA ILE A 17 0.25 -0.14 -4.88
C ILE A 17 -0.77 -1.27 -4.89
N CYS A 18 -0.49 -2.31 -4.12
CA CYS A 18 -1.20 -3.57 -4.13
C CYS A 18 -1.71 -3.96 -2.74
N ILE A 19 -2.82 -4.69 -2.70
CA ILE A 19 -3.27 -5.47 -1.55
C ILE A 19 -2.92 -6.94 -1.79
N ILE A 20 -2.18 -7.52 -0.85
CA ILE A 20 -1.85 -8.94 -0.80
C ILE A 20 -3.06 -9.70 -0.27
N SER A 21 -3.61 -10.57 -1.11
CA SER A 21 -4.75 -11.42 -0.80
C SER A 21 -4.32 -12.84 -0.41
N ASN A 22 -3.17 -13.30 -0.92
CA ASN A 22 -2.59 -14.58 -0.56
C ASN A 22 -1.07 -14.58 -0.75
N ILE A 23 -0.36 -15.46 -0.04
CA ILE A 23 1.09 -15.65 -0.14
C ILE A 23 1.33 -17.13 -0.43
N VAL A 24 1.99 -17.42 -1.55
CA VAL A 24 2.23 -18.79 -2.02
C VAL A 24 3.73 -19.00 -2.16
N GLN A 25 4.19 -20.20 -1.78
CA GLN A 25 5.57 -20.60 -1.96
C GLN A 25 5.63 -21.76 -2.96
N ILE A 26 6.38 -21.60 -4.05
CA ILE A 26 6.51 -22.58 -5.12
C ILE A 26 8.00 -22.70 -5.46
N GLU A 27 8.55 -23.91 -5.37
CA GLU A 27 9.94 -24.21 -5.77
C GLU A 27 11.00 -23.27 -5.16
N GLY A 28 10.77 -22.77 -3.94
CA GLY A 28 11.67 -21.84 -3.24
C GLY A 28 11.41 -20.36 -3.54
N GLU A 29 10.55 -20.04 -4.51
CA GLU A 29 10.10 -18.68 -4.79
C GLU A 29 8.87 -18.32 -3.95
N THR A 30 8.80 -17.05 -3.54
CA THR A 30 7.64 -16.49 -2.86
C THR A 30 6.86 -15.59 -3.82
N LEU A 31 5.61 -15.98 -4.10
CA LEU A 31 4.68 -15.24 -4.93
C LEU A 31 3.58 -14.63 -4.07
N PHE A 32 3.19 -13.39 -4.38
CA PHE A 32 2.04 -12.74 -3.78
C PHE A 32 0.90 -12.69 -4.78
N MET A 33 -0.27 -13.15 -4.37
CA MET A 33 -1.51 -12.94 -5.11
C MET A 33 -2.07 -11.58 -4.69
N VAL A 34 -2.09 -10.62 -5.60
CA VAL A 34 -2.40 -9.22 -5.31
C VAL A 34 -3.58 -8.69 -6.10
N LYS A 35 -4.25 -7.70 -5.52
CA LYS A 35 -5.19 -6.80 -6.21
C LYS A 35 -4.58 -5.40 -6.23
N LYS A 36 -4.55 -4.76 -7.40
CA LYS A 36 -3.93 -3.44 -7.58
C LYS A 36 -4.93 -2.31 -7.38
N PHE A 37 -4.49 -1.20 -6.80
CA PHE A 37 -5.28 0.02 -6.83
C PHE A 37 -5.21 0.67 -8.21
N GLY A 38 -6.36 0.93 -8.83
CA GLY A 38 -6.46 1.63 -10.11
C GLY A 38 -6.27 3.14 -9.98
N THR A 39 -6.35 3.70 -8.77
CA THR A 39 -6.12 5.12 -8.54
C THR A 39 -5.12 5.32 -7.41
N ARG A 40 -4.09 6.11 -7.70
CA ARG A 40 -3.06 6.57 -6.78
C ARG A 40 -2.88 8.07 -6.96
N ALA A 41 -3.11 8.83 -5.90
CA ALA A 41 -2.97 10.27 -5.89
C ALA A 41 -2.18 10.74 -4.68
N ASN A 42 -1.65 11.97 -4.76
CA ASN A 42 -1.05 12.63 -3.62
C ASN A 42 -2.14 12.96 -2.60
N PHE A 43 -1.91 12.59 -1.34
CA PHE A 43 -2.80 12.90 -0.23
C PHE A 43 -2.74 14.39 0.13
N TYR A 44 -1.55 15.00 0.02
CA TYR A 44 -1.34 16.45 0.14
C TYR A 44 -0.28 16.92 -0.85
N ASN A 45 -0.30 18.23 -1.11
CA ASN A 45 0.72 18.93 -1.90
C ASN A 45 0.98 20.30 -1.27
N VAL A 46 1.79 20.33 -0.20
CA VAL A 46 2.08 21.55 0.55
C VAL A 46 3.59 21.57 0.84
N GLY A 47 4.35 22.33 0.04
CA GLY A 47 5.81 22.38 0.09
C GLY A 47 6.51 21.11 -0.43
N VAL A 48 6.01 19.92 -0.07
CA VAL A 48 6.39 18.63 -0.62
C VAL A 48 5.13 17.84 -0.98
N THR A 49 5.22 16.99 -2.01
CA THR A 49 4.14 16.06 -2.36
C THR A 49 4.20 14.82 -1.47
N SER A 50 3.03 14.30 -1.07
CA SER A 50 2.95 13.23 -0.08
C SER A 50 3.63 11.92 -0.51
N ASP A 51 3.75 11.66 -1.80
CA ASP A 51 4.44 10.49 -2.35
C ASP A 51 5.94 10.47 -2.01
N VAL A 52 6.58 11.64 -1.90
CA VAL A 52 7.99 11.78 -1.50
C VAL A 52 8.24 11.18 -0.12
N VAL A 53 7.27 11.30 0.79
CA VAL A 53 7.35 10.70 2.14
C VAL A 53 6.64 9.36 2.23
N GLY A 54 6.23 8.79 1.09
CA GLY A 54 5.62 7.47 1.03
C GLY A 54 4.17 7.41 1.50
N VAL A 55 3.41 8.50 1.38
CA VAL A 55 1.99 8.59 1.72
C VAL A 55 1.16 8.78 0.45
N TYR A 56 0.17 7.90 0.26
CA TYR A 56 -0.63 7.83 -0.96
C TYR A 56 -2.12 7.75 -0.64
N HIS A 57 -2.93 8.42 -1.44
CA HIS A 57 -4.36 8.22 -1.49
C HIS A 57 -4.67 7.17 -2.56
N CYS A 58 -5.26 6.04 -2.15
CA CYS A 58 -5.52 4.89 -2.98
C CYS A 58 -7.01 4.57 -3.05
N SER A 59 -7.51 4.29 -4.25
CA SER A 59 -8.90 3.87 -4.47
C SER A 59 -9.02 3.00 -5.72
N ASN A 60 -10.26 2.60 -6.06
CA ASN A 60 -10.56 1.80 -7.25
C ASN A 60 -9.76 0.49 -7.29
N LEU A 61 -9.86 -0.30 -6.21
CA LEU A 61 -9.21 -1.60 -6.13
C LEU A 61 -9.73 -2.50 -7.26
N SER A 62 -8.81 -3.08 -8.02
CA SER A 62 -9.12 -4.02 -9.09
C SER A 62 -9.78 -5.29 -8.54
N ASN A 63 -10.73 -5.84 -9.30
CA ASN A 63 -11.29 -7.16 -9.01
C ASN A 63 -10.38 -8.29 -9.50
N THR A 64 -9.46 -7.99 -10.42
CA THR A 64 -8.49 -8.95 -10.95
C THR A 64 -7.43 -9.26 -9.91
N VAL A 65 -7.11 -10.55 -9.78
CA VAL A 65 -6.01 -11.04 -8.95
C VAL A 65 -4.84 -11.38 -9.86
N GLU A 66 -3.67 -10.84 -9.56
CA GLU A 66 -2.43 -11.05 -10.30
C GLU A 66 -1.39 -11.69 -9.37
N ALA A 67 -0.54 -12.56 -9.92
CA ALA A 67 0.63 -13.06 -9.21
C ALA A 67 1.81 -12.12 -9.44
N ILE A 68 2.51 -11.74 -8.37
CA ILE A 68 3.77 -10.99 -8.44
C ILE A 68 4.85 -11.72 -7.65
N ASN A 69 6.11 -11.54 -8.04
CA ASN A 69 7.23 -12.08 -7.28
C ASN A 69 7.58 -11.13 -6.12
N LEU A 70 8.01 -11.67 -4.98
CA LEU A 70 8.53 -10.87 -3.86
C LEU A 70 9.64 -9.90 -4.30
N LEU A 71 10.47 -10.31 -5.28
CA LEU A 71 11.54 -9.49 -5.84
C LEU A 71 11.03 -8.22 -6.55
N ASP A 72 9.76 -8.16 -6.95
CA ASP A 72 9.15 -6.98 -7.57
C ASP A 72 8.66 -5.96 -6.55
N VAL A 73 8.65 -6.33 -5.27
CA VAL A 73 8.20 -5.46 -4.19
C VAL A 73 9.31 -4.49 -3.79
N LYS A 74 8.98 -3.20 -3.86
CA LYS A 74 9.85 -2.09 -3.46
C LYS A 74 9.78 -1.83 -1.95
N ALA A 75 8.57 -1.83 -1.38
CA ALA A 75 8.38 -1.54 0.04
C ALA A 75 7.12 -2.21 0.60
N LYS A 76 7.15 -2.49 1.91
CA LYS A 76 5.95 -2.82 2.68
C LYS A 76 5.15 -1.54 2.93
N MET A 77 3.84 -1.63 2.77
CA MET A 77 2.91 -0.54 3.01
C MET A 77 1.87 -0.96 4.05
N TYR A 78 1.36 0.03 4.76
CA TYR A 78 0.23 -0.09 5.66
C TYR A 78 -0.92 0.72 5.09
N ARG A 79 -2.16 0.29 5.32
CA ARG A 79 -3.34 1.02 4.84
C ARG A 79 -4.30 1.32 5.97
N MET A 80 -4.94 2.47 5.92
CA MET A 80 -6.03 2.86 6.81
C MET A 80 -7.22 3.35 5.98
N PRO A 81 -8.46 3.09 6.42
CA PRO A 81 -9.64 3.61 5.74
C PRO A 81 -9.64 5.14 5.82
N LYS A 82 -10.09 5.81 4.75
CA LYS A 82 -10.27 7.26 4.78
C LYS A 82 -11.57 7.61 5.50
N TRP A 83 -11.52 8.59 6.39
CA TRP A 83 -12.70 9.11 7.11
C TRP A 83 -13.22 10.39 6.46
N ASN A 84 -14.51 10.68 6.64
CA ASN A 84 -15.08 11.99 6.32
C ASN A 84 -14.68 13.00 7.41
N GLY A 85 -14.09 14.13 7.03
CA GLY A 85 -13.55 15.14 7.95
C GLY A 85 -14.60 16.06 8.58
N VAL A 86 -15.85 15.62 8.67
CA VAL A 86 -16.90 16.43 9.32
C VAL A 86 -16.76 16.23 10.83
N GLU A 87 -16.36 17.30 11.51
CA GLU A 87 -16.25 17.36 12.97
C GLU A 87 -17.55 16.87 13.62
N GLY A 88 -17.46 15.91 14.56
CA GLY A 88 -18.62 15.27 15.18
C GLY A 88 -19.26 14.11 14.39
N GLN A 89 -18.71 13.72 13.23
CA GLN A 89 -19.14 12.55 12.45
C GLN A 89 -18.02 11.53 12.22
N GLU A 90 -17.32 11.15 13.30
CA GLU A 90 -16.14 10.28 13.31
C GLU A 90 -16.33 8.90 12.64
N ASN A 91 -17.57 8.48 12.37
CA ASN A 91 -17.89 7.13 11.93
C ASN A 91 -18.14 6.95 10.42
N ASN A 92 -18.00 8.01 9.61
CA ASN A 92 -18.26 7.92 8.18
C ASN A 92 -17.00 7.53 7.39
N VAL A 93 -16.63 6.26 7.48
CA VAL A 93 -15.59 5.66 6.62
C VAL A 93 -16.02 5.72 5.16
N ILE A 94 -15.18 6.30 4.31
CA ILE A 94 -15.37 6.32 2.87
C ILE A 94 -15.00 4.94 2.32
N LYS A 95 -16.01 4.19 1.88
CA LYS A 95 -15.81 2.84 1.33
C LYS A 95 -14.83 2.85 0.17
N ASN A 96 -13.97 1.84 0.12
CA ASN A 96 -12.99 1.60 -0.95
C ASN A 96 -11.98 2.73 -1.18
N VAL A 97 -11.78 3.60 -0.20
CA VAL A 97 -10.76 4.65 -0.22
C VAL A 97 -9.83 4.49 0.97
N TRP A 98 -8.54 4.47 0.68
CA TRP A 98 -7.50 4.12 1.62
C TRP A 98 -6.39 5.16 1.60
N ILE A 99 -5.80 5.41 2.76
CA ILE A 99 -4.52 6.09 2.87
C ILE A 99 -3.48 4.98 3.06
N CYS A 100 -2.56 4.86 2.11
CA CYS A 100 -1.48 3.89 2.13
C CYS A 100 -0.17 4.59 2.51
N VAL A 101 0.54 4.05 3.49
CA VAL A 101 1.76 4.64 4.03
C VAL A 101 2.89 3.61 4.07
N SER A 102 4.08 3.99 3.60
CA SER A 102 5.29 3.24 3.93
C SER A 102 5.83 3.76 5.26
N LEU A 103 6.25 2.85 6.14
CA LEU A 103 7.14 3.26 7.22
C LEU A 103 8.50 3.57 6.58
N LEU A 104 8.90 4.84 6.61
CA LEU A 104 10.28 5.22 6.35
C LEU A 104 11.13 4.58 7.45
N THR A 105 11.65 3.38 7.19
CA THR A 105 12.83 2.94 7.91
C THR A 105 13.97 3.74 7.32
N PRO A 106 14.65 4.63 8.06
CA PRO A 106 16.01 4.96 7.68
C PRO A 106 16.75 3.62 7.75
N LEU A 107 17.00 3.01 6.59
CA LEU A 107 18.01 1.98 6.46
C LEU A 107 19.35 2.67 6.72
N ILE A 108 19.67 2.90 8.00
CA ILE A 108 21.04 2.99 8.45
C ILE A 108 21.57 1.57 8.29
N ILE A 109 21.97 1.22 7.07
CA ILE A 109 22.79 0.05 6.83
C ILE A 109 24.14 0.39 7.46
N PRO A 110 24.62 -0.34 8.48
CA PRO A 110 25.98 -0.15 8.95
C PRO A 110 26.89 -0.40 7.74
N GLN A 111 27.67 0.61 7.35
CA GLN A 111 28.76 0.39 6.40
C GLN A 111 29.72 -0.61 7.07
N GLN A 112 29.89 -1.78 6.45
CA GLN A 112 30.92 -2.76 6.83
C GLN A 112 32.31 -2.22 6.49
#